data_AF-A0A7J2IPG9-F1
#
_entry.id   AF-A0A7J2IPG9-F1
#
_cell.length_a   1.000
_cell.length_b   1.000
_cell.length_c   1.000
_cell.angle_alpha   90.00
_cell.angle_beta   90.00
_cell.angle_gamma   90.00
#
_symmetry.space_group_name_H-M   'P 1'
#
loop_
_entity.id
_entity.type
_entity.pdbx_description
1 polymer ?
#
loop_
_entity_poly.entity_id
_entity_poly.type
_entity_poly.pdbx_seq_one_letter_code
_entity_poly.pdbx_strand_id
1 'polypeptide(L)'
;MTSEEEYTFSELMGILTNTEERVSKFYEKAAQKIEDVKLKDLFLSFSKKALQQKDSLTETRRRTVTEMTLETITGLKLSEKLTKIDSVIESEEAELSKLVELEDLLSELYKTVSKKVAHISADVSFLLDNLSREHRKRKRNIEKVK
;
A
#
# COMPACT_ATOMS: atom_id res chain seq x y z
N MET A 1 16.41 -13.71 20.45
CA MET A 1 15.22 -14.44 19.97
C MET A 1 14.37 -13.43 19.22
N THR A 2 14.47 -13.37 17.90
CA THR A 2 13.54 -12.58 17.08
C THR A 2 12.24 -13.37 17.06
N SER A 3 11.25 -12.92 17.83
CA SER A 3 9.87 -13.41 17.69
C SER A 3 9.48 -13.26 16.22
N GLU A 4 9.06 -14.34 15.59
CA GLU A 4 8.50 -14.24 14.24
C GLU A 4 7.19 -13.46 14.35
N GLU A 5 6.99 -12.47 13.48
CA GLU A 5 5.74 -11.71 13.49
C GLU A 5 4.62 -12.59 12.96
N GLU A 6 3.53 -12.69 13.71
CA GLU A 6 2.34 -13.45 13.35
C GLU A 6 1.16 -12.51 13.18
N TYR A 7 0.44 -12.66 12.08
CA TYR A 7 -0.73 -11.86 11.77
C TYR A 7 -1.91 -12.75 11.41
N THR A 8 -3.08 -12.45 11.94
CA THR A 8 -4.32 -12.99 11.36
C THR A 8 -4.59 -12.34 10.01
N PHE A 9 -5.35 -13.01 9.15
CA PHE A 9 -5.82 -12.44 7.89
C PHE A 9 -6.54 -11.09 8.09
N SER A 10 -7.38 -11.01 9.13
CA SER A 10 -8.11 -9.77 9.45
C SER A 10 -7.21 -8.62 9.85
N GLU A 11 -6.18 -8.87 10.66
CA GLU A 11 -5.20 -7.86 11.05
C GLU A 11 -4.39 -7.40 9.84
N LEU A 12 -3.90 -8.36 9.05
CA LEU A 12 -3.15 -8.05 7.83
C LEU A 12 -3.96 -7.16 6.88
N MET A 13 -5.19 -7.54 6.57
CA MET A 13 -6.05 -6.73 5.69
C MET A 13 -6.36 -5.36 6.30
N GLY A 14 -6.53 -5.28 7.62
CA GLY A 14 -6.68 -4.01 8.34
C GLY A 14 -5.46 -3.09 8.20
N ILE A 15 -4.26 -3.65 8.35
CA ILE A 15 -2.99 -2.93 8.15
C ILE A 15 -2.92 -2.39 6.72
N LEU A 16 -3.11 -3.23 5.70
CA LEU A 16 -3.03 -2.81 4.29
C LEU A 16 -4.07 -1.74 3.95
N THR A 17 -5.29 -1.88 4.47
CA THR A 17 -6.36 -0.88 4.29
C THR A 17 -5.97 0.46 4.89
N ASN A 18 -5.39 0.46 6.09
CA ASN A 18 -4.89 1.67 6.74
C ASN A 18 -3.72 2.28 5.96
N THR A 19 -2.81 1.46 5.44
CA THR A 19 -1.71 1.92 4.58
C THR A 19 -2.23 2.69 3.36
N GLU A 20 -3.20 2.15 2.61
CA GLU A 20 -3.79 2.87 1.46
C GLU A 20 -4.50 4.17 1.85
N GLU A 21 -5.18 4.19 3.00
CA GLU A 21 -5.79 5.41 3.50
C GLU A 21 -4.75 6.50 3.79
N ARG A 22 -3.63 6.12 4.42
CA ARG A 22 -2.53 7.04 4.71
C ARG A 22 -1.86 7.54 3.44
N VAL A 23 -1.64 6.66 2.45
CA VAL A 23 -1.11 7.02 1.14
C VAL A 23 -2.05 7.99 0.41
N SER A 24 -3.36 7.74 0.45
CA SER A 24 -4.37 8.64 -0.12
C SER A 24 -4.28 10.05 0.48
N LYS A 25 -4.27 10.14 1.81
CA LYS A 25 -4.18 11.41 2.55
C LYS A 25 -2.86 12.12 2.30
N PHE A 26 -1.77 11.37 2.21
CA PHE A 26 -0.45 11.91 1.92
C PHE A 26 -0.40 12.57 0.53
N TYR A 27 -0.86 11.89 -0.52
CA TYR A 27 -0.90 12.47 -1.87
C TYR A 27 -1.85 13.66 -2.00
N GLU A 28 -2.98 13.63 -1.28
CA GLU A 28 -3.90 14.78 -1.22
C GLU A 28 -3.21 16.00 -0.60
N LYS A 29 -2.53 15.83 0.54
CA LYS A 29 -1.76 16.90 1.20
C LYS A 29 -0.60 17.38 0.33
N ALA A 30 0.12 16.47 -0.33
CA ALA A 30 1.21 16.82 -1.23
C ALA A 30 0.69 17.66 -2.41
N ALA A 31 -0.44 17.29 -3.01
CA ALA A 31 -1.06 18.03 -4.10
C ALA A 31 -1.49 19.46 -3.71
N GLN A 32 -1.88 19.68 -2.45
CA GLN A 32 -2.25 21.02 -1.96
C GLN A 32 -1.05 21.97 -1.86
N LYS A 33 0.17 21.44 -1.70
CA LYS A 33 1.40 22.23 -1.57
C LYS A 33 2.09 22.50 -2.92
N ILE A 34 1.59 21.94 -4.01
CA ILE A 34 2.22 22.02 -5.33
C ILE A 34 1.57 23.12 -6.18
N GLU A 35 2.41 23.98 -6.74
CA GLU A 35 1.99 25.04 -7.66
C GLU A 35 1.80 24.54 -9.10
N ASP A 36 2.60 23.54 -9.52
CA ASP A 36 2.49 22.93 -10.84
C ASP A 36 1.17 22.16 -10.99
N VAL A 37 0.29 22.66 -11.86
CA VAL A 37 -1.05 22.11 -12.11
C VAL A 37 -0.99 20.66 -12.58
N LYS A 38 -0.05 20.28 -13.44
CA LYS A 38 0.05 18.92 -13.96
C LYS A 38 0.49 17.94 -12.86
N LEU A 39 1.46 18.34 -12.04
CA LEU A 39 1.94 17.52 -10.94
C LEU A 39 0.88 17.39 -9.84
N LYS A 40 0.15 18.48 -9.57
CA LYS A 40 -1.00 18.49 -8.67
C LYS A 40 -2.09 17.51 -9.13
N ASP A 41 -2.50 17.58 -10.40
CA ASP A 41 -3.50 16.66 -10.97
C ASP A 41 -3.04 15.20 -10.91
N LEU A 42 -1.75 14.96 -11.17
CA LEU A 42 -1.15 13.63 -11.04
C LEU A 42 -1.28 13.09 -9.61
N PHE A 43 -0.96 13.90 -8.59
CA PHE A 43 -1.03 13.48 -7.19
C PHE A 43 -2.47 13.29 -6.71
N LEU A 44 -3.38 14.17 -7.12
CA LEU A 44 -4.82 13.97 -6.86
C LEU A 44 -5.34 12.67 -7.49
N SER A 45 -4.85 12.32 -8.69
CA SER A 45 -5.19 11.04 -9.31
C SER A 45 -4.67 9.84 -8.51
N PHE A 46 -3.49 9.95 -7.89
CA PHE A 46 -2.93 8.91 -7.03
C PHE A 46 -3.69 8.77 -5.72
N SER A 47 -4.07 9.90 -5.11
CA SER A 47 -4.92 9.93 -3.93
C SER A 47 -6.25 9.23 -4.18
N LYS A 48 -6.96 9.62 -5.25
CA LYS A 48 -8.23 8.99 -5.63
C LYS A 48 -8.11 7.48 -5.86
N LYS A 49 -7.03 7.04 -6.52
CA LYS A 49 -6.77 5.62 -6.74
C LYS A 49 -6.50 4.86 -5.43
N ALA A 50 -5.69 5.41 -4.53
CA ALA A 50 -5.42 4.80 -3.23
C ALA A 50 -6.72 4.62 -2.42
N LEU A 51 -7.63 5.60 -2.48
CA LEU A 51 -8.95 5.47 -1.85
C LEU A 51 -9.79 4.33 -2.46
N GLN A 52 -9.81 4.20 -3.79
CA GLN A 52 -10.49 3.08 -4.46
C GLN A 52 -9.88 1.72 -4.08
N GLN A 53 -8.56 1.67 -3.90
CA GLN A 53 -7.83 0.48 -3.50
C GLN A 53 -8.14 0.09 -2.05
N LYS A 54 -8.22 1.07 -1.14
CA LYS A 54 -8.71 0.88 0.22
C LYS A 54 -10.13 0.27 0.23
N ASP A 55 -11.03 0.81 -0.58
CA ASP A 55 -12.41 0.30 -0.65
C ASP A 55 -12.45 -1.14 -1.16
N SER A 56 -11.65 -1.45 -2.19
CA SER A 56 -11.49 -2.80 -2.74
C SER A 56 -10.94 -3.79 -1.70
N LEU A 57 -9.94 -3.39 -0.91
CA LEU A 57 -9.39 -4.19 0.18
C LEU A 57 -10.43 -4.46 1.27
N THR A 58 -11.20 -3.42 1.63
CA THR A 58 -12.26 -3.51 2.66
C THR A 58 -13.37 -4.45 2.22
N GLU A 59 -13.82 -4.33 0.97
CA GLU A 59 -14.86 -5.19 0.41
C GLU A 59 -14.38 -6.65 0.32
N THR A 60 -13.17 -6.87 -0.19
CA THR A 60 -12.58 -8.21 -0.29
C THR A 60 -12.44 -8.84 1.09
N ARG A 61 -11.95 -8.10 2.08
CA ARG A 61 -11.90 -8.57 3.48
C ARG A 61 -13.27 -9.03 3.97
N ARG A 62 -14.35 -8.27 3.72
CA ARG A 62 -15.70 -8.64 4.17
C ARG A 62 -16.20 -9.93 3.52
N ARG A 63 -15.86 -10.16 2.26
CA ARG A 63 -16.24 -11.39 1.51
C ARG A 63 -15.41 -12.60 1.93
N THR A 64 -14.15 -12.41 2.28
CA THR A 64 -13.24 -13.50 2.61
C THR A 64 -13.34 -13.92 4.08
N VAL A 65 -13.60 -13.00 5.02
CA VAL A 65 -13.73 -13.32 6.46
C VAL A 65 -14.86 -14.32 6.74
N THR A 66 -15.86 -14.42 5.87
CA THR A 66 -16.95 -15.41 5.99
C THR A 66 -16.51 -16.84 5.67
N GLU A 67 -15.35 -17.07 5.06
CA GLU A 67 -14.96 -18.38 4.50
C GLU A 67 -13.69 -19.02 5.11
N MET A 68 -13.02 -18.38 6.08
CA MET A 68 -11.61 -18.71 6.37
C MET A 68 -11.27 -19.32 7.74
N THR A 69 -10.31 -20.25 7.70
CA THR A 69 -9.59 -20.92 8.80
C THR A 69 -8.57 -20.02 9.52
N LEU A 70 -8.36 -20.26 10.82
CA LEU A 70 -7.52 -19.49 11.77
C LEU A 70 -5.99 -19.64 11.56
N GLU A 71 -5.52 -19.78 10.31
CA GLU A 71 -4.08 -19.90 10.04
C GLU A 71 -3.37 -18.55 10.19
N THR A 72 -2.25 -18.54 10.92
CA THR A 72 -1.45 -17.32 11.14
C THR A 72 -0.48 -17.11 9.98
N ILE A 73 -0.31 -15.84 9.59
CA ILE A 73 0.56 -15.43 8.51
C ILE A 73 1.87 -14.96 9.11
N THR A 74 2.97 -15.64 8.78
CA THR A 74 4.30 -15.37 9.37
C THR A 74 5.36 -15.00 8.34
N GLY A 75 6.45 -14.41 8.84
CA GLY A 75 7.65 -14.12 8.06
C GLY A 75 7.51 -12.95 7.07
N LEU A 76 6.60 -12.00 7.35
CA LEU A 76 6.38 -10.82 6.51
C LEU A 76 7.32 -9.64 6.83
N LYS A 77 7.81 -9.54 8.08
CA LYS A 77 8.58 -8.38 8.58
C LYS A 77 7.87 -7.06 8.28
N LEU A 78 6.55 -7.01 8.55
CA LEU A 78 5.72 -5.86 8.26
C LEU A 78 6.14 -4.65 9.07
N SER A 79 6.52 -4.82 10.34
CA SER A 79 6.85 -3.69 11.21
C SER A 79 7.99 -2.85 10.61
N GLU A 80 9.06 -3.48 10.15
CA GLU A 80 10.20 -2.79 9.51
C GLU A 80 9.77 -2.07 8.22
N LYS A 81 8.96 -2.73 7.38
CA LYS A 81 8.47 -2.15 6.12
C LYS A 81 7.54 -0.96 6.38
N LEU A 82 6.64 -1.08 7.34
CA LEU A 82 5.71 -0.02 7.74
C LEU A 82 6.46 1.16 8.34
N THR A 83 7.46 0.96 9.19
CA THR A 83 8.28 2.06 9.71
C THR A 83 8.93 2.88 8.59
N LYS A 84 9.45 2.22 7.54
CA LYS A 84 10.02 2.92 6.38
C LYS A 84 8.96 3.70 5.61
N ILE A 85 7.82 3.08 5.33
CA ILE A 85 6.68 3.75 4.67
C ILE A 85 6.24 4.99 5.48
N ASP A 86 6.11 4.83 6.79
CA ASP A 86 5.66 5.85 7.72
C ASP A 86 6.63 7.03 7.77
N SER A 87 7.93 6.75 7.79
CA SER A 87 8.96 7.80 7.75
C SER A 87 8.87 8.69 6.49
N VAL A 88 8.43 8.12 5.36
CA VAL A 88 8.23 8.88 4.13
C VAL A 88 6.90 9.63 4.15
N ILE A 89 5.82 9.01 4.64
CA ILE A 89 4.50 9.63 4.74
C ILE A 89 4.48 10.81 5.72
N GLU A 90 5.26 10.72 6.80
CA GLU A 90 5.37 11.74 7.84
C GLU A 90 6.36 12.85 7.49
N SER A 91 7.21 12.66 6.47
CA SER A 91 8.03 13.72 5.91
C SER A 91 7.14 14.84 5.38
N GLU A 92 7.32 16.07 5.87
CA GLU A 92 6.54 17.23 5.42
C GLU A 92 6.82 17.61 3.95
N GLU A 93 7.98 17.21 3.46
CA GLU A 93 8.46 17.46 2.10
C GLU A 93 8.15 16.28 1.19
N ALA A 94 7.33 16.54 0.17
CA ALA A 94 6.99 15.60 -0.90
C ALA A 94 8.05 15.61 -2.00
N GLU A 95 9.32 15.39 -1.63
CA GLU A 95 10.40 15.29 -2.61
C GLU A 95 10.17 14.10 -3.55
N LEU A 96 10.32 14.32 -4.86
CA LEU A 96 10.08 13.28 -5.88
C LEU A 96 10.92 12.01 -5.63
N SER A 97 12.14 12.14 -5.10
CA SER A 97 13.00 11.01 -4.70
C SER A 97 12.36 10.13 -3.62
N LYS A 98 11.83 10.75 -2.56
CA LYS A 98 11.13 10.06 -1.47
C LYS A 98 9.83 9.42 -1.96
N LEU A 99 9.12 10.07 -2.89
CA LEU A 99 7.92 9.48 -3.49
C LEU A 99 8.22 8.23 -4.32
N VAL A 100 9.33 8.24 -5.08
CA VAL A 100 9.80 7.07 -5.80
C VAL A 100 10.12 5.92 -4.85
N GLU A 101 10.76 6.22 -3.71
CA GLU A 101 11.04 5.24 -2.65
C GLU A 101 9.75 4.69 -2.03
N LEU A 102 8.79 5.55 -1.69
CA LEU A 102 7.49 5.14 -1.15
C LEU A 102 6.77 4.16 -2.08
N GLU A 103 6.70 4.47 -3.38
CA GLU A 103 6.06 3.61 -4.37
C GLU A 103 6.79 2.26 -4.54
N ASP A 104 8.12 2.24 -4.37
CA ASP A 104 8.90 1.01 -4.40
C ASP A 104 8.61 0.14 -3.17
N LEU A 105 8.64 0.74 -1.98
CA LEU A 105 8.33 0.07 -0.70
C LEU A 105 6.91 -0.54 -0.71
N LEU A 106 5.92 0.22 -1.19
CA LEU A 106 4.54 -0.25 -1.32
C LEU A 106 4.43 -1.38 -2.35
N SER A 107 5.10 -1.25 -3.50
CA SER A 107 5.11 -2.32 -4.51
C SER A 107 5.68 -3.63 -3.95
N GLU A 108 6.79 -3.55 -3.21
CA GLU A 108 7.41 -4.71 -2.59
C GLU A 108 6.57 -5.31 -1.48
N LEU A 109 5.97 -4.47 -0.63
CA LEU A 109 5.05 -4.90 0.42
C LEU A 109 3.92 -5.74 -0.18
N TYR A 110 3.19 -5.18 -1.14
CA TYR A 110 2.05 -5.87 -1.75
C TYR A 110 2.44 -7.14 -2.49
N LYS A 111 3.59 -7.16 -3.17
CA LYS A 111 4.11 -8.37 -3.82
C LYS A 111 4.45 -9.47 -2.82
N THR A 112 5.04 -9.09 -1.69
CA THR A 112 5.45 -10.04 -0.65
C THR A 112 4.20 -10.63 0.02
N VAL A 113 3.25 -9.78 0.38
CA VAL A 113 2.00 -10.20 1.01
C VAL A 113 1.15 -11.04 0.06
N SER A 114 1.02 -10.65 -1.22
CA SER A 114 0.30 -11.41 -2.25
C SER A 114 0.73 -12.88 -2.30
N LYS A 115 2.04 -13.15 -2.30
CA LYS A 115 2.57 -14.51 -2.30
C LYS A 115 2.22 -15.29 -1.03
N LYS A 116 2.25 -14.61 0.12
CA LYS A 116 1.97 -15.23 1.41
C LYS A 116 0.49 -15.56 1.58
N VAL A 117 -0.41 -14.76 1.04
CA VAL A 117 -1.86 -15.01 1.13
C VAL A 117 -2.41 -15.86 -0.01
N ALA A 118 -1.58 -16.31 -0.97
CA ALA A 118 -2.03 -17.07 -2.13
C ALA A 118 -2.73 -18.40 -1.79
N HIS A 119 -2.26 -19.08 -0.73
CA HIS A 119 -2.88 -20.32 -0.25
C HIS A 119 -4.13 -20.07 0.63
N ILE A 120 -4.26 -18.86 1.15
CA ILE A 120 -5.34 -18.39 2.02
C ILE A 120 -6.53 -17.94 1.16
N SER A 121 -6.28 -17.03 0.24
CA SER A 121 -7.29 -16.52 -0.69
C SER A 121 -6.62 -16.10 -2.00
N ALA A 122 -6.95 -16.81 -3.07
CA ALA A 122 -6.49 -16.49 -4.42
C ALA A 122 -6.94 -15.08 -4.82
N ASP A 123 -8.20 -14.72 -4.55
CA ASP A 123 -8.75 -13.40 -4.87
C ASP A 123 -7.97 -12.27 -4.21
N VAL A 124 -7.64 -12.41 -2.92
CA VAL A 124 -6.82 -11.42 -2.21
C VAL A 124 -5.42 -11.38 -2.82
N SER A 125 -4.82 -12.54 -3.09
CA SER A 125 -3.49 -12.60 -3.72
C SER A 125 -3.45 -11.86 -5.06
N PHE A 126 -4.46 -12.04 -5.91
CA PHE A 126 -4.61 -11.32 -7.18
C PHE A 126 -4.79 -9.82 -6.98
N LEU A 127 -5.64 -9.41 -6.03
CA LEU A 127 -5.83 -8.01 -5.69
C LEU A 127 -4.51 -7.35 -5.27
N LEU A 128 -3.75 -8.00 -4.38
CA LEU A 128 -2.48 -7.48 -3.90
C LEU A 128 -1.39 -7.47 -5.00
N ASP A 129 -1.34 -8.44 -5.90
CA ASP A 129 -0.42 -8.39 -7.06
C ASP A 129 -0.76 -7.20 -7.98
N ASN A 130 -2.05 -6.95 -8.20
CA ASN A 130 -2.50 -5.78 -8.97
C ASN A 130 -2.10 -4.47 -8.29
N LEU A 131 -2.24 -4.36 -6.97
CA LEU A 131 -1.76 -3.20 -6.21
C LEU A 131 -0.25 -3.00 -6.40
N SER A 132 0.54 -4.07 -6.26
CA SER A 132 1.98 -4.03 -6.48
C SER A 132 2.34 -3.44 -7.86
N ARG A 133 1.59 -3.81 -8.91
CA ARG A 133 1.79 -3.30 -10.27
C ARG A 133 1.38 -1.84 -10.42
N GLU A 134 0.28 -1.43 -9.80
CA GLU A 134 -0.16 -0.03 -9.82
C GLU A 134 0.86 0.89 -9.11
N HIS A 135 1.47 0.46 -8.00
CA HIS A 135 2.56 1.21 -7.37
C HIS A 135 3.80 1.32 -8.28
N ARG A 136 4.20 0.26 -8.99
CA ARG A 136 5.27 0.39 -10.02
C ARG A 136 4.89 1.34 -11.16
N LYS A 137 3.61 1.43 -11.49
CA LYS A 137 3.13 2.37 -12.51
C LYS A 137 3.20 3.81 -12.00
N ARG A 138 2.80 4.06 -10.74
CA ARG A 138 2.95 5.35 -10.07
C ARG A 138 4.41 5.78 -9.98
N LYS A 139 5.31 4.90 -9.53
CA LYS A 139 6.77 5.12 -9.54
C LYS A 139 7.26 5.62 -10.89
N ARG A 140 6.95 4.89 -11.98
CA ARG A 140 7.34 5.27 -13.34
C ARG A 140 6.73 6.59 -13.80
N ASN A 141 5.53 6.94 -13.33
CA ASN A 141 4.92 8.23 -13.66
C ASN A 141 5.65 9.37 -12.94
N ILE A 142 6.06 9.18 -11.67
CA ILE A 142 6.83 10.16 -10.91
C ILE A 142 8.22 10.35 -11.53
N GLU A 143 8.90 9.26 -11.89
CA GLU A 143 10.22 9.30 -12.54
C GLU A 143 10.22 10.04 -13.88
N LYS A 144 9.09 10.07 -14.60
CA LYS A 144 8.95 10.82 -15.86
C LYS A 144 8.77 12.32 -15.66
N VAL A 145 8.42 12.74 -14.45
CA VAL A 145 8.18 14.14 -14.09
C VAL A 145 9.34 14.71 -13.27
N LYS A 146 10.25 13.84 -12.81
CA LYS A 146 11.56 14.19 -12.23
C LYS A 146 12.52 14.71 -13.30
#